data_AF-A0A8S0SKW9-F1
#
_entry.id   AF-A0A8S0SKW9-F1
#
_cell.length_a   1.000
_cell.length_b   1.000
_cell.length_c   1.000
_cell.angle_alpha   90.00
_cell.angle_beta   90.00
_cell.angle_gamma   90.00
#
_symmetry.space_group_name_H-M   'P 1'
#
loop_
_entity.id
_entity.type
_entity.pdbx_description
1 polymer ?
#
loop_
_entity_poly.entity_id
_entity_poly.type
_entity_poly.pdbx_seq_one_letter_code
_entity_poly.pdbx_strand_id
1 'polypeptide(L)'
;MGRFSPYSSPESELEIKIQSRQTDPHPVGGPHPFYPRPPPPPPPPYQPFTKWFPWLVPTITVINIVLFVILMYINNCPENSTKCIGTSTLGRFAFQSMKENPLLGPSAATLRKIGALEVNEVVEHHEAWRLASCMWLHAGVVHVFANMLSLLFVGIRLEQEFGFVRIGLLYVIAGIGGSLLSSLFVRTTISVGASGALFGLLGAMLSELLVNWTIYENKLQALLTLLLIIIINLSVGILPHVDNFAHLGGSVTGFLLGFVLFIRPQYGWVCKRKIPSGYMAPSSKSKYKTYQYITLLLALILLILGFIVGLVLLLEGVNGNDHCSWCHYLSCFPTPFWNCEARCSTSQEGNQVKMTCLENHKSKIYILGNENTTAQFQKLCIDLCT
;
A
#
# COMPACT_ATOMS: atom_id res chain seq x y z
N MET A 1 16.71 -54.65 47.69
CA MET A 1 17.83 -53.82 48.20
C MET A 1 17.86 -52.56 47.34
N GLY A 2 17.73 -51.32 47.82
CA GLY A 2 17.66 -50.78 49.17
C GLY A 2 16.74 -49.55 49.24
N ARG A 3 16.36 -49.22 50.47
CA ARG A 3 15.53 -48.10 50.93
C ARG A 3 16.18 -46.75 50.65
N PHE A 4 15.39 -45.68 50.53
CA PHE A 4 15.45 -44.51 51.42
C PHE A 4 14.23 -43.58 51.21
N SER A 5 13.64 -43.18 52.33
CA SER A 5 12.74 -42.04 52.59
C SER A 5 13.04 -41.64 54.05
N PRO A 6 12.60 -40.50 54.64
CA PRO A 6 11.93 -39.30 54.14
C PRO A 6 12.62 -37.99 54.63
N TYR A 7 12.07 -36.82 54.31
CA TYR A 7 12.14 -35.65 55.20
C TYR A 7 10.79 -34.93 55.22
N SER A 8 10.38 -34.53 56.42
CA SER A 8 9.02 -34.15 56.82
C SER A 8 8.94 -32.71 57.34
N SER A 9 7.76 -32.09 57.11
CA SER A 9 6.99 -31.15 57.96
C SER A 9 7.49 -29.70 58.15
N PRO A 10 6.66 -28.77 58.68
CA PRO A 10 5.19 -28.70 58.78
C PRO A 10 4.59 -27.36 58.30
N GLU A 11 3.29 -27.31 57.96
CA GLU A 11 2.53 -26.04 58.04
C GLU A 11 1.29 -26.25 58.92
N SER A 12 1.14 -25.31 59.83
CA SER A 12 0.32 -25.29 61.03
C SER A 12 -1.17 -25.10 60.77
N GLU A 13 -1.98 -25.95 61.40
CA GLU A 13 -3.38 -25.72 61.73
C GLU A 13 -3.54 -24.45 62.57
N LEU A 14 -4.54 -23.62 62.24
CA LEU A 14 -5.05 -22.59 63.13
C LEU A 14 -6.58 -22.75 63.21
N GLU A 15 -7.02 -23.52 64.20
CA GLU A 15 -8.40 -23.61 64.66
C GLU A 15 -8.84 -22.26 65.25
N ILE A 16 -9.91 -21.68 64.72
CA ILE A 16 -10.68 -20.64 65.43
C ILE A 16 -12.02 -21.25 65.86
N LYS A 17 -12.09 -21.57 67.15
CA LYS A 17 -13.25 -22.09 67.85
C LYS A 17 -14.22 -20.95 68.18
N ILE A 18 -15.39 -20.90 67.54
CA ILE A 18 -16.50 -20.01 67.94
C ILE A 18 -17.55 -20.84 68.68
N GLN A 19 -17.81 -20.45 69.92
CA GLN A 19 -18.66 -21.12 70.90
C GLN A 19 -20.15 -20.88 70.61
N SER A 20 -20.98 -21.90 70.82
CA SER A 20 -22.39 -21.98 70.43
C SER A 20 -23.32 -21.00 71.17
N ARG A 21 -24.41 -20.59 70.52
CA ARG A 21 -25.68 -20.31 71.21
C ARG A 21 -26.84 -20.97 70.46
N GLN A 22 -27.45 -21.92 71.15
CA GLN A 22 -28.65 -22.67 70.77
C GLN A 22 -29.88 -21.79 70.95
N THR A 23 -30.83 -21.79 70.00
CA THR A 23 -32.25 -21.46 70.25
C THR A 23 -33.14 -21.98 69.10
N ASP A 24 -33.91 -23.01 69.48
CA ASP A 24 -35.23 -23.49 69.06
C ASP A 24 -35.58 -24.00 67.64
N PRO A 25 -36.41 -25.07 67.54
CA PRO A 25 -36.70 -25.76 66.29
C PRO A 25 -38.06 -25.35 65.68
N HIS A 26 -38.09 -25.15 64.37
CA HIS A 26 -39.32 -25.23 63.57
C HIS A 26 -39.18 -26.35 62.52
N PRO A 27 -40.22 -27.19 62.31
CA PRO A 27 -40.15 -28.32 61.41
C PRO A 27 -40.53 -27.88 60.00
N VAL A 28 -39.60 -27.95 59.03
CA VAL A 28 -39.93 -27.73 57.62
C VAL A 28 -39.19 -28.72 56.74
N GLY A 29 -39.98 -29.51 56.01
CA GLY A 29 -39.64 -30.04 54.68
C GLY A 29 -38.62 -31.18 54.65
N GLY A 30 -39.08 -32.36 54.21
CA GLY A 30 -38.20 -33.48 53.87
C GLY A 30 -37.16 -33.10 52.79
N PRO A 31 -36.04 -33.82 52.71
CA PRO A 31 -34.90 -33.43 51.89
C PRO A 31 -35.20 -33.63 50.40
N HIS A 32 -35.29 -32.53 49.65
CA HIS A 32 -35.10 -32.58 48.21
C HIS A 32 -33.62 -32.90 47.93
N PRO A 33 -33.31 -33.84 47.02
CA PRO A 33 -31.92 -34.13 46.66
C PRO A 33 -31.28 -32.88 46.03
N PHE A 34 -30.25 -32.35 46.69
CA PHE A 34 -29.36 -31.33 46.15
C PHE A 34 -28.59 -31.94 44.99
N TYR A 35 -29.06 -31.74 43.76
CA TYR A 35 -28.23 -31.93 42.59
C TYR A 35 -27.23 -30.75 42.51
N PRO A 36 -25.90 -31.00 42.58
CA PRO A 36 -24.93 -29.94 42.38
C PRO A 36 -25.15 -29.35 40.99
N ARG A 37 -25.31 -28.02 40.94
CA ARG A 37 -25.40 -27.30 39.66
C ARG A 37 -24.15 -27.63 38.84
N PRO A 38 -24.27 -28.00 37.56
CA PRO A 38 -23.10 -28.24 36.73
C PRO A 38 -22.22 -26.99 36.73
N PRO A 39 -20.89 -27.16 36.75
CA PRO A 39 -19.98 -26.02 36.72
C PRO A 39 -20.31 -25.14 35.50
N PRO A 40 -20.24 -23.81 35.65
CA PRO A 40 -20.46 -22.92 34.52
C PRO A 40 -19.52 -23.31 33.38
N PRO A 41 -19.99 -23.27 32.12
CA PRO A 41 -19.12 -23.57 30.99
C PRO A 41 -17.88 -22.67 31.05
N PRO A 42 -16.69 -23.20 30.69
CA PRO A 42 -15.50 -22.38 30.64
C PRO A 42 -15.77 -21.15 29.75
N PRO A 43 -15.28 -19.96 30.14
CA PRO A 43 -15.45 -18.78 29.32
C PRO A 43 -14.94 -19.10 27.91
N PRO A 44 -15.66 -18.67 26.85
CA PRO A 44 -15.22 -18.90 25.48
C PRO A 44 -13.79 -18.39 25.33
N PRO A 45 -12.93 -19.10 24.57
CA PRO A 45 -11.55 -18.70 24.39
C PRO A 45 -11.50 -17.24 23.93
N TYR A 46 -10.80 -16.40 24.70
CA TYR A 46 -10.71 -14.97 24.45
C TYR A 46 -10.06 -14.74 23.08
N GLN A 47 -10.87 -14.42 22.07
CA GLN A 47 -10.38 -13.90 20.80
C GLN A 47 -10.39 -12.37 20.90
N PRO A 48 -9.20 -11.73 20.98
CA PRO A 48 -9.12 -10.29 21.24
C PRO A 48 -9.71 -9.43 20.12
N PHE A 49 -9.86 -9.97 18.89
CA PHE A 49 -10.36 -9.23 17.73
C PHE A 49 -11.25 -10.11 16.85
N THR A 50 -12.43 -9.59 16.49
CA THR A 50 -13.27 -10.18 15.44
C THR A 50 -12.64 -9.88 14.09
N LYS A 51 -12.31 -10.91 13.31
CA LYS A 51 -11.84 -10.72 11.93
C LYS A 51 -12.96 -10.11 11.10
N TRP A 52 -12.64 -9.09 10.33
CA TRP A 52 -13.58 -8.47 9.39
C TRP A 52 -13.79 -9.40 8.19
N PHE A 53 -15.00 -9.39 7.64
CA PHE A 53 -15.25 -10.00 6.34
C PHE A 53 -14.65 -9.08 5.26
N PRO A 54 -13.69 -9.57 4.43
CA PRO A 54 -13.03 -8.72 3.45
C PRO A 54 -13.92 -8.56 2.22
N TRP A 55 -14.35 -7.32 1.95
CA TRP A 55 -15.17 -6.99 0.77
C TRP A 55 -14.58 -5.83 -0.03
N LEU A 56 -13.88 -4.90 0.62
CA LEU A 56 -13.31 -3.73 -0.03
C LEU A 56 -12.19 -4.11 -0.98
N VAL A 57 -11.25 -4.95 -0.55
CA VAL A 57 -10.10 -5.34 -1.38
C VAL A 57 -10.54 -6.11 -2.64
N PRO A 58 -11.40 -7.14 -2.56
CA PRO A 58 -11.98 -7.75 -3.75
C PRO A 58 -12.71 -6.75 -4.65
N THR A 59 -13.43 -5.79 -4.07
CA THR A 59 -14.14 -4.75 -4.84
C THR A 59 -13.17 -3.85 -5.60
N ILE A 60 -12.10 -3.37 -4.95
CA ILE A 60 -11.04 -2.59 -5.60
C ILE A 60 -10.42 -3.41 -6.74
N THR A 61 -10.19 -4.71 -6.53
CA THR A 61 -9.67 -5.58 -7.58
C THR A 61 -10.59 -5.64 -8.79
N VAL A 62 -11.88 -5.87 -8.59
CA VAL A 62 -12.87 -5.89 -9.67
C VAL A 62 -12.93 -4.54 -10.40
N ILE A 63 -12.93 -3.43 -9.66
CA ILE A 63 -12.95 -2.08 -10.24
C ILE A 63 -11.74 -1.87 -11.16
N ASN A 64 -10.52 -2.24 -10.74
CA ASN A 64 -9.33 -2.07 -11.57
C ASN A 64 -9.36 -2.94 -12.83
N ILE A 65 -9.89 -4.16 -12.75
CA ILE A 65 -10.07 -5.02 -13.93
C ILE A 65 -11.08 -4.39 -14.89
N VAL A 66 -12.22 -3.91 -14.39
CA VAL A 66 -13.24 -3.25 -15.22
C VAL A 66 -12.70 -1.98 -15.87
N LEU A 67 -11.98 -1.14 -15.12
CA LEU A 67 -11.35 0.07 -15.66
C LEU A 67 -10.31 -0.25 -16.72
N PHE A 68 -9.53 -1.33 -16.55
CA PHE A 68 -8.60 -1.79 -17.58
C PHE A 68 -9.32 -2.23 -18.86
N VAL A 69 -10.46 -2.94 -18.74
CA VAL A 69 -11.29 -3.32 -19.90
C VAL A 69 -11.84 -2.07 -20.61
N ILE A 70 -12.34 -1.07 -19.86
CA ILE A 70 -12.82 0.19 -20.41
C ILE A 70 -11.69 0.94 -21.13
N LEU A 71 -10.50 0.98 -20.52
CA LEU A 71 -9.31 1.57 -21.12
C LEU A 71 -8.95 0.90 -22.45
N MET A 72 -8.96 -0.44 -22.52
CA MET A 72 -8.72 -1.17 -23.76
C MET A 72 -9.80 -0.91 -24.82
N TYR A 73 -11.06 -0.75 -24.40
CA TYR A 73 -12.15 -0.35 -25.30
C TYR A 73 -11.95 1.04 -25.90
N ILE A 74 -11.49 2.01 -25.10
CA ILE A 74 -11.20 3.38 -25.54
C ILE A 74 -9.96 3.40 -26.44
N ASN A 75 -8.95 2.58 -26.15
CA ASN A 75 -7.70 2.53 -26.90
C ASN A 75 -7.92 2.22 -28.39
N ASN A 76 -8.81 1.25 -28.68
CA ASN A 76 -9.16 0.80 -30.03
C ASN A 76 -7.97 0.78 -31.01
N CYS A 77 -6.99 -0.07 -30.73
CA CYS A 77 -5.75 -0.12 -31.51
C CYS A 77 -5.97 -0.20 -33.03
N PRO A 78 -6.88 -1.05 -33.56
CA PRO A 78 -7.04 -1.20 -35.00
C PRO A 78 -7.51 0.06 -35.74
N GLU A 79 -8.20 0.97 -35.05
CA GLU A 79 -8.66 2.24 -35.62
C GLU A 79 -7.57 3.33 -35.54
N ASN A 80 -6.73 3.28 -34.50
CA ASN A 80 -5.79 4.34 -34.16
C ASN A 80 -4.32 4.02 -34.49
N SER A 81 -3.99 2.80 -34.92
CA SER A 81 -2.61 2.34 -35.09
C SER A 81 -2.47 1.29 -36.20
N THR A 82 -1.31 1.26 -36.85
CA THR A 82 -1.05 0.38 -38.00
C THR A 82 -0.53 -1.01 -37.61
N LYS A 83 0.01 -1.16 -36.38
CA LYS A 83 0.59 -2.41 -35.89
C LYS A 83 0.02 -2.76 -34.51
N CYS A 84 -0.91 -3.71 -34.50
CA CYS A 84 -1.56 -4.19 -33.28
C CYS A 84 -1.35 -5.69 -33.11
N ILE A 85 -1.45 -6.15 -31.87
CA ILE A 85 -1.36 -7.57 -31.51
C ILE A 85 -2.74 -8.09 -31.15
N GLY A 86 -3.13 -9.21 -31.76
CA GLY A 86 -4.39 -9.88 -31.46
C GLY A 86 -5.62 -9.31 -32.18
N THR A 87 -5.45 -8.50 -33.23
CA THR A 87 -6.57 -7.90 -33.99
C THR A 87 -7.61 -8.91 -34.46
N SER A 88 -7.19 -10.08 -34.92
CA SER A 88 -8.10 -11.13 -35.42
C SER A 88 -8.97 -11.75 -34.33
N THR A 89 -8.50 -11.79 -33.08
CA THR A 89 -9.16 -12.51 -31.98
C THR A 89 -9.87 -11.55 -31.02
N LEU A 90 -9.23 -10.42 -30.71
CA LEU A 90 -9.69 -9.45 -29.71
C LEU A 90 -10.42 -8.24 -30.33
N GLY A 91 -10.33 -8.06 -31.65
CA GLY A 91 -10.94 -6.94 -32.36
C GLY A 91 -10.55 -5.60 -31.75
N ARG A 92 -11.54 -4.84 -31.27
CA ARG A 92 -11.35 -3.53 -30.61
C ARG A 92 -10.42 -3.56 -29.41
N PHE A 93 -10.31 -4.69 -28.72
CA PHE A 93 -9.47 -4.86 -27.54
C PHE A 93 -8.03 -5.30 -27.86
N ALA A 94 -7.61 -5.22 -29.13
CA ALA A 94 -6.24 -5.52 -29.52
C ALA A 94 -5.23 -4.61 -28.80
N PHE A 95 -4.06 -5.18 -28.52
CA PHE A 95 -2.97 -4.50 -27.82
C PHE A 95 -2.08 -3.74 -28.81
N GLN A 96 -1.36 -2.74 -28.29
CA GLN A 96 -0.27 -2.15 -29.04
C GLN A 96 0.88 -3.14 -29.27
N SER A 97 1.71 -2.86 -30.26
CA SER A 97 2.86 -3.71 -30.56
C SER A 97 3.82 -3.84 -29.38
N MET A 98 4.50 -4.98 -29.21
CA MET A 98 5.47 -5.20 -28.12
C MET A 98 6.63 -4.19 -28.13
N LYS A 99 6.88 -3.53 -29.26
CA LYS A 99 7.88 -2.47 -29.38
C LYS A 99 7.44 -1.16 -28.71
N GLU A 100 6.14 -0.92 -28.65
CA GLU A 100 5.54 0.26 -28.02
C GLU A 100 5.11 -0.03 -26.58
N ASN A 101 4.48 -1.18 -26.35
CA ASN A 101 4.04 -1.58 -25.03
C ASN A 101 4.31 -3.08 -24.78
N PRO A 102 5.42 -3.42 -24.09
CA PRO A 102 5.76 -4.81 -23.80
C PRO A 102 4.83 -5.47 -22.78
N LEU A 103 3.97 -4.71 -22.09
CA LEU A 103 3.07 -5.22 -21.04
C LEU A 103 1.72 -5.71 -21.58
N LEU A 104 1.56 -5.77 -22.92
CA LEU A 104 0.30 -6.11 -23.61
C LEU A 104 -0.82 -5.16 -23.18
N GLY A 105 -0.78 -3.93 -23.69
CA GLY A 105 -1.67 -2.87 -23.24
C GLY A 105 -1.97 -1.80 -24.29
N PRO A 106 -2.55 -0.67 -23.85
CA PRO A 106 -2.89 0.46 -24.71
C PRO A 106 -1.66 1.31 -25.06
N SER A 107 -1.84 2.34 -25.88
CA SER A 107 -0.80 3.36 -26.10
C SER A 107 -0.67 4.31 -24.91
N ALA A 108 0.52 4.91 -24.76
CA ALA A 108 0.76 5.95 -23.77
C ALA A 108 -0.17 7.17 -23.96
N ALA A 109 -0.51 7.50 -25.22
CA ALA A 109 -1.44 8.58 -25.55
C ALA A 109 -2.85 8.32 -24.99
N THR A 110 -3.36 7.09 -25.09
CA THR A 110 -4.66 6.73 -24.52
C THR A 110 -4.64 6.86 -22.99
N LEU A 111 -3.58 6.37 -22.34
CA LEU A 111 -3.40 6.49 -20.89
C LEU A 111 -3.37 7.96 -20.44
N ARG A 112 -2.59 8.80 -21.13
CA ARG A 112 -2.53 10.26 -20.89
C ARG A 112 -3.91 10.89 -21.00
N LYS A 113 -4.66 10.58 -22.05
CA LYS A 113 -6.02 11.12 -22.28
C LYS A 113 -6.99 10.81 -21.14
N ILE A 114 -6.94 9.61 -20.56
CA ILE A 114 -7.94 9.17 -19.58
C ILE A 114 -7.57 9.45 -18.12
N GLY A 115 -6.38 10.00 -17.84
CA GLY A 115 -6.01 10.37 -16.48
C GLY A 115 -4.72 9.76 -15.95
N ALA A 116 -3.79 9.33 -16.82
CA ALA A 116 -2.45 8.99 -16.36
C ALA A 116 -1.76 10.23 -15.77
N LEU A 117 -0.84 9.98 -14.84
CA LEU A 117 -0.08 11.04 -14.20
C LEU A 117 1.01 11.52 -15.16
N GLU A 118 0.93 12.78 -15.55
CA GLU A 118 1.99 13.53 -16.23
C GLU A 118 2.09 14.91 -15.58
N VAL A 119 3.31 15.35 -15.27
CA VAL A 119 3.52 16.55 -14.48
C VAL A 119 3.06 17.82 -15.20
N ASN A 120 3.22 17.89 -16.53
CA ASN A 120 2.76 19.04 -17.32
C ASN A 120 1.23 19.19 -17.24
N GLU A 121 0.48 18.10 -17.28
CA GLU A 121 -0.99 18.12 -17.16
C GLU A 121 -1.41 18.59 -15.75
N VAL A 122 -0.67 18.16 -14.72
CA VAL A 122 -0.97 18.56 -13.33
C VAL A 122 -0.66 20.03 -13.07
N VAL A 123 0.50 20.52 -13.53
CA VAL A 123 1.00 21.86 -13.22
C VAL A 123 0.44 22.92 -14.17
N GLU A 124 0.53 22.70 -15.49
CA GLU A 124 0.14 23.70 -16.49
C GLU A 124 -1.38 23.70 -16.75
N HIS A 125 -2.02 22.53 -16.70
CA HIS A 125 -3.47 22.40 -16.94
C HIS A 125 -4.28 22.27 -15.64
N HIS A 126 -3.62 22.38 -14.48
CA HIS A 126 -4.24 22.32 -13.15
C HIS A 126 -5.03 21.02 -12.88
N GLU A 127 -4.64 19.91 -13.51
CA GLU A 127 -5.34 18.63 -13.41
C GLU A 127 -4.86 17.79 -12.20
N ALA A 128 -4.91 18.36 -11.00
CA ALA A 128 -4.45 17.71 -9.76
C ALA A 128 -5.17 16.38 -9.44
N TRP A 129 -6.37 16.17 -9.99
CA TRP A 129 -7.10 14.91 -9.90
C TRP A 129 -6.31 13.72 -10.49
N ARG A 130 -5.34 13.97 -11.37
CA ARG A 130 -4.44 12.95 -11.93
C ARG A 130 -3.58 12.23 -10.91
N LEU A 131 -3.28 12.88 -9.79
CA LEU A 131 -2.58 12.26 -8.65
C LEU A 131 -3.39 11.09 -8.05
N ALA A 132 -4.72 11.17 -8.15
CA ALA A 132 -5.63 10.15 -7.67
C ALA A 132 -6.12 9.21 -8.78
N SER A 133 -6.36 9.67 -10.01
CA SER A 133 -6.85 8.79 -11.08
C SER A 133 -5.82 7.80 -11.57
N CYS A 134 -4.53 8.18 -11.59
CA CYS A 134 -3.46 7.32 -12.13
C CYS A 134 -3.34 5.98 -11.41
N MET A 135 -3.72 5.89 -10.12
CA MET A 135 -3.66 4.65 -9.34
C MET A 135 -4.67 3.59 -9.81
N TRP A 136 -5.67 3.99 -10.58
CA TRP A 136 -6.72 3.12 -11.11
C TRP A 136 -6.46 2.68 -12.55
N LEU A 137 -5.44 3.24 -13.19
CA LEU A 137 -5.05 2.93 -14.56
C LEU A 137 -3.90 1.94 -14.56
N HIS A 138 -3.83 1.09 -15.59
CA HIS A 138 -2.79 0.09 -15.71
C HIS A 138 -2.23 0.06 -17.13
N ALA A 139 -0.91 -0.06 -17.22
CA ALA A 139 -0.18 -0.02 -18.49
C ALA A 139 -0.36 -1.28 -19.37
N GLY A 140 -0.90 -2.38 -18.84
CA GLY A 140 -1.10 -3.60 -19.62
C GLY A 140 -1.61 -4.77 -18.79
N VAL A 141 -1.87 -5.90 -19.46
CA VAL A 141 -2.43 -7.12 -18.84
C VAL A 141 -1.51 -7.67 -17.75
N VAL A 142 -0.20 -7.75 -18.03
CA VAL A 142 0.78 -8.25 -17.05
C VAL A 142 0.81 -7.35 -15.81
N HIS A 143 0.70 -6.03 -16.05
CA HIS A 143 0.76 -5.03 -14.98
C HIS A 143 -0.47 -5.09 -14.07
N VAL A 144 -1.69 -5.13 -14.61
CA VAL A 144 -2.92 -5.26 -13.81
C VAL A 144 -2.95 -6.60 -13.08
N PHE A 145 -2.53 -7.69 -13.74
CA PHE A 145 -2.48 -9.01 -13.10
C PHE A 145 -1.57 -9.02 -11.87
N ALA A 146 -0.33 -8.54 -12.00
CA ALA A 146 0.64 -8.52 -10.91
C ALA A 146 0.16 -7.64 -9.73
N ASN A 147 -0.40 -6.46 -10.02
CA ASN A 147 -0.94 -5.58 -8.98
C ASN A 147 -2.13 -6.22 -8.26
N MET A 148 -3.10 -6.75 -9.01
CA MET A 148 -4.30 -7.32 -8.41
C MET A 148 -4.01 -8.59 -7.61
N LEU A 149 -3.10 -9.44 -8.09
CA LEU A 149 -2.64 -10.60 -7.35
C LEU A 149 -2.00 -10.19 -6.02
N SER A 150 -1.11 -9.20 -6.06
CA SER A 150 -0.43 -8.66 -4.86
C SER A 150 -1.44 -8.03 -3.89
N LEU A 151 -2.40 -7.26 -4.41
CA LEU A 151 -3.48 -6.65 -3.65
C LEU A 151 -4.32 -7.68 -2.93
N LEU A 152 -4.70 -8.78 -3.61
CA LEU A 152 -5.48 -9.85 -2.99
C LEU A 152 -4.68 -10.57 -1.89
N PHE A 153 -3.39 -10.86 -2.10
CA PHE A 153 -2.57 -11.57 -1.11
C PHE A 153 -2.28 -10.76 0.16
N VAL A 154 -1.99 -9.47 0.01
CA VAL A 154 -1.61 -8.59 1.12
C VAL A 154 -2.85 -7.88 1.68
N GLY A 155 -3.64 -7.27 0.81
CA GLY A 155 -4.79 -6.45 1.16
C GLY A 155 -5.88 -7.24 1.89
N ILE A 156 -6.24 -8.46 1.46
CA ILE A 156 -7.28 -9.26 2.13
C ILE A 156 -6.90 -9.53 3.59
N ARG A 157 -5.63 -9.91 3.84
CA ARG A 157 -5.14 -10.18 5.19
C ARG A 157 -5.22 -8.93 6.07
N LEU A 158 -4.80 -7.79 5.53
CA LEU A 158 -4.85 -6.52 6.23
C LEU A 158 -6.31 -6.05 6.47
N GLU A 159 -7.21 -6.27 5.52
CA GLU A 159 -8.62 -5.92 5.68
C GLU A 159 -9.28 -6.76 6.76
N GLN A 160 -9.03 -8.07 6.77
CA GLN A 160 -9.53 -8.97 7.82
C GLN A 160 -9.06 -8.56 9.21
N GLU A 161 -7.85 -8.02 9.32
CA GLU A 161 -7.23 -7.69 10.58
C GLU A 161 -7.58 -6.29 11.10
N PHE A 162 -7.55 -5.27 10.23
CA PHE A 162 -7.71 -3.87 10.62
C PHE A 162 -9.07 -3.28 10.21
N GLY A 163 -9.81 -3.95 9.34
CA GLY A 163 -11.10 -3.50 8.82
C GLY A 163 -10.99 -2.59 7.60
N PHE A 164 -12.05 -2.60 6.80
CA PHE A 164 -12.10 -1.95 5.49
C PHE A 164 -11.84 -0.43 5.54
N VAL A 165 -12.31 0.29 6.56
CA VAL A 165 -12.12 1.76 6.64
C VAL A 165 -10.64 2.13 6.69
N ARG A 166 -9.87 1.42 7.54
CA ARG A 166 -8.44 1.70 7.71
C ARG A 166 -7.65 1.33 6.46
N ILE A 167 -7.98 0.19 5.85
CA ILE A 167 -7.31 -0.25 4.62
C ILE A 167 -7.67 0.65 3.43
N GLY A 168 -8.91 1.10 3.31
CA GLY A 168 -9.33 2.04 2.28
C GLY A 168 -8.61 3.39 2.38
N LEU A 169 -8.57 3.98 3.59
CA LEU A 169 -7.83 5.23 3.82
C LEU A 169 -6.33 5.07 3.54
N LEU A 170 -5.74 3.97 4.02
CA LEU A 170 -4.33 3.66 3.79
C LEU A 170 -4.03 3.52 2.29
N TYR A 171 -4.85 2.77 1.55
CA TYR A 171 -4.67 2.53 0.12
C TYR A 171 -4.71 3.84 -0.67
N VAL A 172 -5.74 4.67 -0.44
CA VAL A 172 -5.91 5.92 -1.20
C VAL A 172 -4.82 6.94 -0.84
N ILE A 173 -4.58 7.19 0.44
CA ILE A 173 -3.62 8.22 0.85
C ILE A 173 -2.19 7.82 0.48
N ALA A 174 -1.81 6.55 0.67
CA ALA A 174 -0.49 6.08 0.25
C ALA A 174 -0.32 6.10 -1.28
N GLY A 175 -1.36 5.77 -2.03
CA GLY A 175 -1.35 5.91 -3.48
C GLY A 175 -1.10 7.36 -3.93
N ILE A 176 -1.83 8.34 -3.36
CA ILE A 176 -1.63 9.77 -3.65
C ILE A 176 -0.23 10.23 -3.20
N GLY A 177 0.27 9.78 -2.05
CA GLY A 177 1.62 10.09 -1.60
C GLY A 177 2.71 9.55 -2.53
N GLY A 178 2.47 8.37 -3.12
CA GLY A 178 3.30 7.83 -4.20
C GLY A 178 3.27 8.70 -5.45
N SER A 179 2.08 9.03 -5.95
CA SER A 179 1.90 9.93 -7.11
C SER A 179 2.56 11.30 -6.89
N LEU A 180 2.45 11.84 -5.68
CA LEU A 180 3.05 13.13 -5.32
C LEU A 180 4.57 13.06 -5.40
N LEU A 181 5.19 12.04 -4.79
CA LEU A 181 6.65 11.90 -4.84
C LEU A 181 7.12 11.63 -6.28
N SER A 182 6.42 10.78 -7.02
CA SER A 182 6.68 10.54 -8.44
C SER A 182 6.66 11.85 -9.24
N SER A 183 5.66 12.70 -9.05
CA SER A 183 5.53 13.97 -9.79
C SER A 183 6.68 14.95 -9.56
N LEU A 184 7.38 14.85 -8.42
CA LEU A 184 8.55 15.70 -8.12
C LEU A 184 9.82 15.23 -8.86
N PHE A 185 9.94 13.94 -9.18
CA PHE A 185 11.17 13.37 -9.76
C PHE A 185 10.98 12.80 -11.19
N VAL A 186 9.76 12.48 -11.60
CA VAL A 186 9.45 11.88 -12.90
C VAL A 186 8.70 12.91 -13.75
N ARG A 187 9.43 13.62 -14.61
CA ARG A 187 8.89 14.79 -15.35
C ARG A 187 8.44 14.48 -16.79
N THR A 188 8.97 13.42 -17.39
CA THR A 188 8.90 13.20 -18.84
C THR A 188 8.15 11.95 -19.25
N THR A 189 7.87 11.04 -18.32
CA THR A 189 7.13 9.80 -18.57
C THR A 189 5.80 9.83 -17.83
N ILE A 190 4.85 9.04 -18.34
CA ILE A 190 3.57 8.85 -17.66
C ILE A 190 3.71 7.81 -16.55
N SER A 191 3.00 8.02 -15.45
CA SER A 191 2.90 7.06 -14.35
C SER A 191 1.45 6.59 -14.16
N VAL A 192 1.28 5.28 -13.99
CA VAL A 192 0.00 4.62 -13.75
C VAL A 192 0.21 3.39 -12.88
N GLY A 193 -0.81 3.02 -12.11
CA GLY A 193 -0.85 1.75 -11.40
C GLY A 193 -1.12 1.87 -9.92
N ALA A 194 -1.75 0.83 -9.37
CA ALA A 194 -2.04 0.70 -7.95
C ALA A 194 -0.79 0.49 -7.08
N SER A 195 0.39 0.28 -7.68
CA SER A 195 1.58 -0.19 -6.97
C SER A 195 2.05 0.75 -5.86
N GLY A 196 1.93 2.08 -6.02
CA GLY A 196 2.23 3.02 -4.94
C GLY A 196 1.42 2.74 -3.66
N ALA A 197 0.12 2.45 -3.81
CA ALA A 197 -0.74 2.06 -2.70
C ALA A 197 -0.34 0.70 -2.11
N LEU A 198 0.05 -0.27 -2.94
CA LEU A 198 0.52 -1.59 -2.48
C LEU A 198 1.80 -1.50 -1.65
N PHE A 199 2.77 -0.70 -2.09
CA PHE A 199 3.95 -0.40 -1.31
C PHE A 199 3.61 0.34 -0.01
N GLY A 200 2.56 1.17 -0.03
CA GLY A 200 1.97 1.73 1.18
C GLY A 200 1.45 0.69 2.17
N LEU A 201 0.80 -0.37 1.69
CA LEU A 201 0.38 -1.48 2.55
C LEU A 201 1.60 -2.16 3.20
N LEU A 202 2.68 -2.39 2.45
CA LEU A 202 3.93 -2.97 2.98
C LEU A 202 4.62 -2.04 4.00
N GLY A 203 4.67 -0.74 3.71
CA GLY A 203 5.18 0.27 4.65
C GLY A 203 4.38 0.30 5.95
N ALA A 204 3.05 0.25 5.86
CA ALA A 204 2.19 0.22 7.04
C ALA A 204 2.39 -1.05 7.87
N MET A 205 2.55 -2.22 7.23
CA MET A 205 2.92 -3.47 7.90
C MET A 205 4.23 -3.33 8.68
N LEU A 206 5.22 -2.62 8.13
CA LEU A 206 6.51 -2.40 8.81
C LEU A 206 6.32 -1.56 10.08
N SER A 207 5.59 -0.46 10.01
CA SER A 207 5.31 0.37 11.20
C SER A 207 4.49 -0.38 12.26
N GLU A 208 3.55 -1.23 11.83
CA GLU A 208 2.74 -2.04 12.73
C GLU A 208 3.58 -3.05 13.51
N LEU A 209 4.50 -3.71 12.83
CA LEU A 209 5.46 -4.64 13.42
C LEU A 209 6.35 -3.93 14.46
N LEU A 210 6.79 -2.70 14.16
CA LEU A 210 7.61 -1.91 15.08
C LEU A 210 6.83 -1.45 16.32
N VAL A 211 5.60 -0.96 16.15
CA VAL A 211 4.76 -0.49 17.27
C VAL A 211 4.32 -1.64 18.18
N ASN A 212 4.06 -2.80 17.58
CA ASN A 212 3.52 -3.97 18.24
C ASN A 212 4.57 -5.09 18.43
N TRP A 213 5.85 -4.72 18.47
CA TRP A 213 7.01 -5.62 18.54
C TRP A 213 6.90 -6.74 19.59
N THR A 214 6.23 -6.47 20.72
CA THR A 214 6.08 -7.43 21.82
C THR A 214 5.04 -8.52 21.58
N ILE A 215 4.20 -8.38 20.55
CA ILE A 215 3.13 -9.35 20.22
C ILE A 215 3.67 -10.49 19.34
N TYR A 216 4.73 -10.24 18.57
CA TYR A 216 5.27 -11.20 17.61
C TYR A 216 6.32 -12.13 18.24
N GLU A 217 6.06 -13.44 18.21
CA GLU A 217 7.00 -14.45 18.73
C GLU A 217 8.32 -14.45 17.93
N ASN A 218 8.24 -14.48 16.59
CA ASN A 218 9.39 -14.50 15.66
C ASN A 218 9.65 -13.12 15.01
N LYS A 219 9.67 -12.07 15.83
CA LYS A 219 9.79 -10.66 15.40
C LYS A 219 10.97 -10.34 14.46
N LEU A 220 12.16 -10.89 14.71
CA LEU A 220 13.33 -10.62 13.85
C LEU A 220 13.15 -11.24 12.46
N GLN A 221 12.65 -12.48 12.38
CA GLN A 221 12.39 -13.14 11.11
C GLN A 221 11.31 -12.38 10.33
N ALA A 222 10.21 -12.00 10.97
CA ALA A 222 9.15 -11.21 10.34
C ALA A 222 9.68 -9.87 9.79
N LEU A 223 10.52 -9.18 10.56
CA LEU A 223 11.15 -7.92 10.14
C LEU A 223 12.06 -8.13 8.93
N LEU A 224 12.96 -9.10 8.98
CA LEU A 224 13.91 -9.38 7.89
C LEU A 224 13.18 -9.83 6.61
N THR A 225 12.16 -10.67 6.73
CA THR A 225 11.34 -11.08 5.57
C THR A 225 10.62 -9.90 4.95
N LEU A 226 10.00 -9.01 5.76
CA LEU A 226 9.30 -7.85 5.24
C LEU A 226 10.26 -6.85 4.58
N LEU A 227 11.41 -6.58 5.20
CA LEU A 227 12.44 -5.72 4.61
C LEU A 227 12.99 -6.30 3.31
N LEU A 228 13.23 -7.62 3.27
CA LEU A 228 13.68 -8.29 2.05
C LEU A 228 12.65 -8.14 0.92
N ILE A 229 11.37 -8.33 1.21
CA ILE A 229 10.28 -8.14 0.23
C ILE A 229 10.30 -6.70 -0.29
N ILE A 230 10.38 -5.70 0.59
CA ILE A 230 10.40 -4.28 0.19
C ILE A 230 11.62 -3.99 -0.69
N ILE A 231 12.82 -4.42 -0.27
CA ILE A 231 14.07 -4.19 -1.01
C ILE A 231 14.04 -4.87 -2.37
N ILE A 232 13.58 -6.12 -2.47
CA ILE A 232 13.49 -6.83 -3.75
C ILE A 232 12.52 -6.10 -4.69
N ASN A 233 11.35 -5.68 -4.20
CA ASN A 233 10.37 -4.99 -5.04
C ASN A 233 10.88 -3.61 -5.49
N LEU A 234 11.56 -2.84 -4.61
CA LEU A 234 12.20 -1.58 -5.01
C LEU A 234 13.37 -1.79 -5.99
N SER A 235 14.05 -2.94 -5.89
CA SER A 235 15.14 -3.30 -6.81
C SER A 235 14.59 -3.63 -8.21
N VAL A 236 13.44 -4.28 -8.29
CA VAL A 236 12.69 -4.46 -9.56
C VAL A 236 12.25 -3.10 -10.12
N GLY A 237 11.98 -2.12 -9.26
CA GLY A 237 11.67 -0.74 -9.63
C GLY A 237 12.76 0.01 -10.39
N ILE A 238 13.99 -0.52 -10.44
CA ILE A 238 15.11 0.04 -11.22
C ILE A 238 14.98 -0.28 -12.71
N LEU A 239 14.11 -1.24 -13.08
CA LEU A 239 13.85 -1.55 -14.47
C LEU A 239 13.18 -0.36 -15.18
N PRO A 240 13.50 -0.13 -16.46
CA PRO A 240 12.89 0.95 -17.21
C PRO A 240 11.37 0.74 -17.27
N HIS A 241 10.61 1.84 -17.28
CA HIS A 241 9.14 1.88 -17.27
C HIS A 241 8.49 1.54 -15.92
N VAL A 242 9.27 1.32 -14.85
CA VAL A 242 8.75 1.17 -13.49
C VAL A 242 9.00 2.44 -12.70
N ASP A 243 7.94 2.93 -12.03
CA ASP A 243 8.01 4.16 -11.24
C ASP A 243 8.39 3.87 -9.78
N ASN A 244 9.70 3.86 -9.52
CA ASN A 244 10.21 3.58 -8.19
C ASN A 244 9.98 4.74 -7.19
N PHE A 245 9.86 5.98 -7.67
CA PHE A 245 9.51 7.12 -6.81
C PHE A 245 8.07 6.99 -6.29
N ALA A 246 7.14 6.50 -7.11
CA ALA A 246 5.79 6.17 -6.64
C ALA A 246 5.82 5.07 -5.57
N HIS A 247 6.67 4.05 -5.73
CA HIS A 247 6.82 2.97 -4.75
C HIS A 247 7.43 3.46 -3.44
N LEU A 248 8.46 4.31 -3.51
CA LEU A 248 9.11 4.90 -2.33
C LEU A 248 8.15 5.85 -1.60
N GLY A 249 7.48 6.74 -2.33
CA GLY A 249 6.52 7.70 -1.76
C GLY A 249 5.33 7.00 -1.12
N GLY A 250 4.83 5.95 -1.77
CA GLY A 250 3.81 5.06 -1.22
C GLY A 250 4.27 4.38 0.06
N SER A 251 5.47 3.77 0.04
CA SER A 251 6.07 3.09 1.21
C SER A 251 6.22 4.02 2.42
N VAL A 252 6.78 5.21 2.21
CA VAL A 252 6.98 6.21 3.28
C VAL A 252 5.64 6.69 3.82
N THR A 253 4.70 7.03 2.94
CA THR A 253 3.36 7.47 3.34
C THR A 253 2.63 6.38 4.12
N GLY A 254 2.68 5.13 3.65
CA GLY A 254 2.09 3.99 4.31
C GLY A 254 2.73 3.68 5.67
N PHE A 255 4.06 3.78 5.76
CA PHE A 255 4.80 3.62 7.03
C PHE A 255 4.35 4.64 8.07
N LEU A 256 4.23 5.92 7.70
CA LEU A 256 3.72 6.94 8.61
C LEU A 256 2.24 6.71 8.96
N LEU A 257 1.41 6.35 7.98
CA LEU A 257 -0.02 6.06 8.20
C LEU A 257 -0.23 4.84 9.11
N GLY A 258 0.64 3.83 9.08
CA GLY A 258 0.48 2.68 9.97
C GLY A 258 0.70 3.03 11.45
N PHE A 259 1.55 4.02 11.78
CA PHE A 259 1.61 4.58 13.14
C PHE A 259 0.31 5.28 13.57
N VAL A 260 -0.50 5.75 12.62
CA VAL A 260 -1.77 6.43 12.89
C VAL A 260 -2.93 5.42 12.93
N LEU A 261 -3.01 4.53 11.93
CA LEU A 261 -4.15 3.65 11.66
C LEU A 261 -4.03 2.29 12.36
N PHE A 262 -2.83 1.76 12.56
CA PHE A 262 -2.60 0.40 13.07
C PHE A 262 -2.20 0.34 14.54
N ILE A 263 -2.61 1.34 15.33
CA ILE A 263 -2.46 1.28 16.79
C ILE A 263 -3.38 0.21 17.38
N ARG A 264 -2.77 -0.75 18.09
CA ARG A 264 -3.48 -1.74 18.90
C ARG A 264 -3.51 -1.38 20.37
N PRO A 265 -4.63 -1.66 21.07
CA PRO A 265 -4.71 -1.48 22.51
C PRO A 265 -3.80 -2.48 23.24
N GLN A 266 -3.38 -2.13 24.45
CA GLN A 266 -2.53 -2.99 25.28
C GLN A 266 -3.21 -4.33 25.60
N TYR A 267 -2.42 -5.39 25.67
CA TYR A 267 -2.88 -6.71 26.12
C TYR A 267 -3.48 -6.61 27.53
N GLY A 268 -4.71 -7.10 27.69
CA GLY A 268 -5.48 -7.01 28.95
C GLY A 268 -6.27 -5.72 29.15
N TRP A 269 -6.31 -4.81 28.16
CA TRP A 269 -7.27 -3.70 28.18
C TRP A 269 -8.69 -4.21 27.93
N VAL A 270 -9.62 -3.86 28.83
CA VAL A 270 -11.04 -4.23 28.72
C VAL A 270 -11.87 -2.98 28.45
N CYS A 271 -12.66 -2.99 27.38
CA CYS A 271 -13.60 -1.91 27.12
C CYS A 271 -14.74 -1.95 28.14
N LYS A 272 -14.80 -0.95 29.03
CA LYS A 272 -15.81 -0.87 30.10
C LYS A 272 -17.26 -0.98 29.59
N ARG A 273 -17.53 -0.54 28.36
CA ARG A 273 -18.85 -0.59 27.70
C ARG A 273 -19.28 -1.99 27.26
N LYS A 274 -18.34 -2.94 27.14
CA LYS A 274 -18.61 -4.34 26.74
C LYS A 274 -18.63 -5.31 27.92
N ILE A 275 -18.52 -4.80 29.15
CA ILE A 275 -18.55 -5.63 30.36
C ILE A 275 -20.04 -5.95 30.67
N PRO A 276 -20.42 -7.23 30.81
CA PRO A 276 -21.76 -7.61 31.27
C PRO A 276 -22.05 -7.05 32.67
N SER A 277 -23.30 -6.67 32.93
CA SER A 277 -23.74 -6.21 34.26
C SER A 277 -23.36 -7.24 35.33
N GLY A 278 -22.58 -6.82 36.33
CA GLY A 278 -22.11 -7.67 37.45
C GLY A 278 -20.66 -8.14 37.36
N TYR A 279 -19.96 -7.93 36.24
CA TYR A 279 -18.52 -8.22 36.15
C TYR A 279 -17.66 -7.02 36.60
N MET A 280 -16.76 -7.23 37.57
CA MET A 280 -15.73 -6.25 37.91
C MET A 280 -14.49 -6.51 37.06
N ALA A 281 -14.22 -5.65 36.07
CA ALA A 281 -12.98 -5.75 35.30
C ALA A 281 -11.81 -5.10 36.06
N PRO A 282 -10.65 -5.78 36.17
CA PRO A 282 -9.47 -5.27 36.89
C PRO A 282 -8.66 -4.20 36.13
N SER A 283 -9.19 -3.61 35.06
CA SER A 283 -8.38 -2.82 34.13
C SER A 283 -8.13 -1.38 34.62
N SER A 284 -6.96 -1.15 35.26
CA SER A 284 -6.44 0.19 35.58
C SER A 284 -5.45 0.75 34.54
N LYS A 285 -5.12 -0.03 33.50
CA LYS A 285 -4.10 0.33 32.50
C LYS A 285 -4.69 1.20 31.39
N SER A 286 -3.93 2.21 30.96
CA SER A 286 -4.26 3.03 29.78
C SER A 286 -4.45 2.14 28.54
N LYS A 287 -5.38 2.54 27.65
CA LYS A 287 -5.67 1.82 26.41
C LYS A 287 -4.44 1.67 25.52
N TYR A 288 -3.61 2.71 25.45
CA TYR A 288 -2.40 2.78 24.62
C TYR A 288 -1.21 3.22 25.48
N LYS A 289 0.00 2.76 25.12
CA LYS A 289 1.27 3.17 25.74
C LYS A 289 1.64 4.60 25.30
N THR A 290 2.39 5.33 26.13
CA THR A 290 2.82 6.71 25.83
C THR A 290 3.56 6.82 24.50
N TYR A 291 4.47 5.88 24.20
CA TYR A 291 5.19 5.91 22.92
C TYR A 291 4.26 5.80 21.70
N GLN A 292 3.14 5.07 21.81
CA GLN A 292 2.18 4.92 20.70
C GLN A 292 1.52 6.26 20.37
N TYR A 293 1.18 7.07 21.39
CA TYR A 293 0.66 8.42 21.19
C TYR A 293 1.71 9.37 20.61
N ILE A 294 2.95 9.27 21.08
CA ILE A 294 4.07 10.09 20.55
C ILE A 294 4.31 9.77 19.09
N THR A 295 4.43 8.49 18.72
CA THR A 295 4.65 8.07 17.33
C THR A 295 3.47 8.45 16.44
N LEU A 296 2.24 8.37 16.93
CA LEU A 296 1.05 8.82 16.19
C LEU A 296 1.13 10.32 15.88
N LEU A 297 1.37 11.14 16.91
CA LEU A 297 1.39 12.60 16.76
C LEU A 297 2.51 13.03 15.81
N LEU A 298 3.70 12.46 15.98
CA LEU A 298 4.84 12.73 15.10
C LEU A 298 4.54 12.30 13.66
N ALA A 299 4.01 11.10 13.45
CA ALA A 299 3.66 10.62 12.12
C ALA A 299 2.59 11.49 11.45
N LEU A 300 1.59 11.94 12.21
CA LEU A 300 0.55 12.84 11.70
C LEU A 300 1.13 14.19 11.27
N ILE A 301 2.02 14.79 12.07
CA ILE A 301 2.71 16.04 11.73
C ILE A 301 3.55 15.86 10.46
N LEU A 302 4.35 14.79 10.39
CA LEU A 302 5.19 14.50 9.23
C LEU A 302 4.37 14.25 7.95
N LEU A 303 3.22 13.57 8.06
CA LEU A 303 2.30 13.40 6.94
C LEU A 303 1.75 14.74 6.46
N ILE A 304 1.19 15.55 7.36
CA ILE A 304 0.60 16.85 6.99
C ILE A 304 1.65 17.76 6.36
N LEU A 305 2.82 17.91 6.98
CA LEU A 305 3.90 18.73 6.45
C LEU A 305 4.43 18.19 5.12
N GLY A 306 4.64 16.87 5.01
CA GLY A 306 5.14 16.24 3.80
C GLY A 306 4.19 16.42 2.61
N PHE A 307 2.89 16.24 2.81
CA PHE A 307 1.89 16.49 1.75
C PHE A 307 1.79 17.96 1.37
N ILE A 308 1.79 18.87 2.35
CA ILE A 308 1.74 20.32 2.08
C ILE A 308 2.98 20.74 1.29
N VAL A 309 4.18 20.42 1.78
CA VAL A 309 5.44 20.79 1.13
C VAL A 309 5.53 20.15 -0.26
N GLY A 310 5.23 18.85 -0.37
CA GLY A 310 5.27 18.16 -1.66
C GLY A 310 4.30 18.76 -2.67
N LEU A 311 3.08 19.11 -2.25
CA LEU A 311 2.09 19.73 -3.13
C LEU A 311 2.50 21.13 -3.56
N VAL A 312 3.04 21.95 -2.64
CA VAL A 312 3.57 23.28 -2.97
C VAL A 312 4.71 23.17 -3.98
N LEU A 313 5.69 22.30 -3.73
CA LEU A 313 6.82 22.09 -4.65
C LEU A 313 6.36 21.61 -6.03
N LEU A 314 5.37 20.73 -6.08
CA LEU A 314 4.79 20.25 -7.33
C LEU A 314 4.12 21.40 -8.09
N LEU A 315 3.29 22.21 -7.43
CA LEU A 315 2.56 23.31 -8.05
C LEU A 315 3.48 24.46 -8.47
N GLU A 316 4.61 24.66 -7.77
CA GLU A 316 5.68 25.57 -8.20
C GLU A 316 6.52 25.01 -9.36
N GLY A 317 6.27 23.76 -9.77
CA GLY A 317 6.94 23.12 -10.89
C GLY A 317 8.37 22.67 -10.58
N VAL A 318 8.78 22.61 -9.30
CA VAL A 318 10.13 22.23 -8.87
C VAL A 318 10.46 20.80 -9.33
N ASN A 319 11.67 20.61 -9.84
CA ASN A 319 12.20 19.31 -10.22
C ASN A 319 13.20 18.81 -9.15
N GLY A 320 12.83 17.73 -8.46
CA GLY A 320 13.66 17.14 -7.40
C GLY A 320 15.01 16.63 -7.87
N ASN A 321 15.16 16.30 -9.16
CA ASN A 321 16.46 15.89 -9.72
C ASN A 321 17.49 17.01 -9.74
N ASP A 322 17.06 18.27 -9.77
CA ASP A 322 17.97 19.43 -9.78
C ASP A 322 18.72 19.56 -8.44
N HIS A 323 18.14 18.99 -7.37
CA HIS A 323 18.72 18.97 -6.03
C HIS A 323 19.40 17.64 -5.68
N CYS A 324 19.39 16.66 -6.58
CA CYS A 324 19.89 15.31 -6.32
C CYS A 324 20.44 14.65 -7.59
N SER A 325 21.76 14.69 -7.75
CA SER A 325 22.47 14.18 -8.93
C SER A 325 22.46 12.66 -9.10
N TRP A 326 21.97 11.89 -8.12
CA TRP A 326 21.88 10.43 -8.19
C TRP A 326 20.44 9.92 -8.20
N CYS A 327 19.46 10.79 -7.99
CA CYS A 327 18.05 10.40 -7.83
C CYS A 327 17.48 9.77 -9.11
N HIS A 328 17.94 10.18 -10.29
CA HIS A 328 17.49 9.58 -11.55
C HIS A 328 17.78 8.07 -11.64
N TYR A 329 18.85 7.59 -10.98
CA TYR A 329 19.20 6.16 -10.94
C TYR A 329 18.22 5.31 -10.13
N LEU A 330 17.40 5.92 -9.27
CA LEU A 330 16.37 5.19 -8.53
C LEU A 330 15.25 4.68 -9.42
N SER A 331 14.93 5.40 -10.50
CA SER A 331 13.89 4.98 -11.46
C SER A 331 14.45 4.20 -12.63
N CYS A 332 15.71 4.44 -13.01
CA CYS A 332 16.35 3.66 -14.04
C CYS A 332 17.86 3.63 -13.87
N PHE A 333 18.42 2.44 -13.70
CA PHE A 333 19.87 2.24 -13.70
C PHE A 333 20.32 1.76 -15.09
N PRO A 334 21.25 2.45 -15.76
CA PRO A 334 21.69 2.07 -17.10
C PRO A 334 22.51 0.77 -17.05
N THR A 335 22.23 -0.17 -17.95
CA THR A 335 22.96 -1.43 -18.07
C THR A 335 23.25 -1.76 -19.53
N PRO A 336 24.13 -2.73 -19.85
CA PRO A 336 24.33 -3.15 -21.23
C PRO A 336 23.07 -3.69 -21.93
N PHE A 337 22.04 -4.06 -21.17
CA PHE A 337 20.79 -4.62 -21.69
C PHE A 337 19.69 -3.56 -21.91
N TRP A 338 19.78 -2.39 -21.28
CA TRP A 338 18.81 -1.28 -21.44
C TRP A 338 19.39 0.08 -21.04
N ASN A 339 18.88 1.13 -21.67
CA ASN A 339 19.28 2.53 -21.40
C ASN A 339 18.13 3.32 -20.77
N CYS A 340 18.50 4.39 -20.06
CA CYS A 340 17.57 5.24 -19.29
C CYS A 340 17.32 6.60 -19.93
N GLU A 341 18.08 6.96 -20.96
CA GLU A 341 17.95 8.21 -21.69
C GLU A 341 17.50 7.92 -23.12
N ALA A 342 16.33 8.42 -23.50
CA ALA A 342 15.94 8.50 -24.90
C ALA A 342 16.92 9.44 -25.63
N ARG A 343 17.79 8.87 -26.47
CA ARG A 343 18.68 9.66 -27.32
C ARG A 343 18.09 9.75 -28.71
N CYS A 344 17.94 10.97 -29.22
CA CYS A 344 17.51 11.19 -30.59
C CYS A 344 18.53 12.01 -31.36
N SER A 345 18.74 11.63 -32.62
CA SER A 345 19.36 12.49 -33.60
C SER A 345 18.31 13.37 -34.26
N THR A 346 18.62 14.65 -34.41
CA THR A 346 17.77 15.61 -35.12
C THR A 346 18.43 15.99 -36.44
N SER A 347 17.62 16.08 -37.50
CA SER A 347 17.99 16.60 -38.81
C SER A 347 16.97 17.66 -39.17
N GLN A 348 17.42 18.89 -39.39
CA GLN A 348 16.54 20.03 -39.66
C GLN A 348 16.61 20.43 -41.13
N GLU A 349 15.44 20.59 -41.73
CA GLU A 349 15.26 21.06 -43.11
C GLU A 349 14.17 22.16 -43.09
N GLY A 350 14.59 23.43 -43.01
CA GLY A 350 13.68 24.57 -42.82
C GLY A 350 12.97 24.57 -41.46
N ASN A 351 11.64 24.70 -41.46
CA ASN A 351 10.79 24.64 -40.24
C ASN A 351 10.45 23.20 -39.81
N GLN A 352 10.96 22.19 -40.52
CA GLN A 352 10.74 20.79 -40.22
C GLN A 352 11.98 20.20 -39.53
N VAL A 353 11.77 19.57 -38.38
CA VAL A 353 12.80 18.75 -37.73
C VAL A 353 12.41 17.29 -37.85
N LYS A 354 13.19 16.55 -38.63
CA LYS A 354 13.19 15.10 -38.63
C LYS A 354 13.98 14.61 -37.42
N MET A 355 13.28 14.10 -36.43
CA MET A 355 13.91 13.49 -35.27
C MET A 355 13.91 11.97 -35.43
N THR A 356 15.01 11.32 -35.06
CA THR A 356 15.21 9.88 -35.14
C THR A 356 15.68 9.37 -33.79
N CYS A 357 14.92 8.48 -33.17
CA CYS A 357 15.35 7.81 -31.95
C CYS A 357 16.51 6.86 -32.26
N LEU A 358 17.60 6.96 -31.52
CA LEU A 358 18.79 6.13 -31.71
C LEU A 358 18.59 4.69 -31.23
N GLU A 359 17.63 4.46 -30.32
CA GLU A 359 17.41 3.14 -29.72
C GLU A 359 16.51 2.24 -30.56
N ASN A 360 15.40 2.79 -31.06
CA ASN A 360 14.40 2.02 -31.82
C ASN A 360 14.39 2.35 -33.33
N HIS A 361 15.24 3.29 -33.77
CA HIS A 361 15.34 3.82 -35.14
C HIS A 361 14.03 4.40 -35.72
N LYS A 362 13.01 4.67 -34.89
CA LYS A 362 11.81 5.40 -35.31
C LYS A 362 12.21 6.82 -35.66
N SER A 363 11.70 7.31 -36.78
CA SER A 363 11.88 8.69 -37.21
C SER A 363 10.53 9.35 -37.47
N LYS A 364 10.37 10.59 -37.00
CA LYS A 364 9.16 11.39 -37.20
C LYS A 364 9.56 12.83 -37.48
N ILE A 365 8.84 13.47 -38.38
CA ILE A 365 9.05 14.87 -38.75
C ILE A 365 8.08 15.71 -37.93
N TYR A 366 8.62 16.73 -37.26
CA TYR A 366 7.88 17.69 -36.47
C TYR A 366 8.00 19.07 -37.12
N ILE A 367 6.89 19.81 -37.16
CA ILE A 367 6.88 21.22 -37.59
C ILE A 367 6.97 22.05 -36.31
N LEU A 368 8.08 22.77 -36.13
CA LEU A 368 8.33 23.54 -34.92
C LEU A 368 8.00 25.03 -35.12
N GLY A 369 7.46 25.65 -34.07
CA GLY A 369 7.19 27.09 -34.01
C GLY A 369 8.45 27.91 -33.66
N ASN A 370 8.31 29.24 -33.59
CA ASN A 370 9.46 30.16 -33.44
C ASN A 370 10.11 30.19 -32.03
N GLU A 371 9.49 29.60 -31.00
CA GLU A 371 10.07 29.50 -29.66
C GLU A 371 10.30 28.03 -29.29
N ASN A 372 11.53 27.55 -29.48
CA ASN A 372 11.88 26.16 -29.21
C ASN A 372 12.75 26.07 -27.96
N THR A 373 12.25 25.37 -26.93
CA THR A 373 13.03 25.02 -25.73
C THR A 373 13.62 23.62 -25.85
N THR A 374 14.81 23.41 -25.29
CA THR A 374 15.48 22.09 -25.20
C THR A 374 14.56 21.03 -24.57
N ALA A 375 13.69 21.44 -23.65
CA ALA A 375 12.66 20.59 -23.03
C ALA A 375 11.65 20.04 -24.06
N GLN A 376 11.24 20.83 -25.04
CA GLN A 376 10.28 20.42 -26.06
C GLN A 376 10.90 19.37 -27.02
N PHE A 377 12.17 19.55 -27.39
CA PHE A 377 12.92 18.55 -28.15
C PHE A 377 13.07 17.23 -27.39
N GLN A 378 13.39 17.32 -26.10
CA GLN A 378 13.54 16.13 -25.26
C GLN A 378 12.21 15.39 -25.07
N LYS A 379 11.10 16.12 -24.91
CA LYS A 379 9.74 15.55 -24.86
C LYS A 379 9.39 14.82 -26.16
N LEU A 380 9.59 15.48 -27.30
CA LEU A 380 9.36 14.89 -28.63
C LEU A 380 10.28 13.68 -28.88
N CYS A 381 11.48 13.67 -28.29
CA CYS A 381 12.44 12.60 -28.42
C CYS A 381 12.00 11.38 -27.62
N ILE A 382 11.54 11.60 -26.38
CA ILE A 382 10.99 10.55 -25.54
C ILE A 382 9.72 9.98 -26.16
N ASP A 383 8.79 10.82 -26.62
CA ASP A 383 7.56 10.40 -27.33
C ASP A 383 7.87 9.63 -28.62
N LEU A 384 9.04 9.86 -29.23
CA LEU A 384 9.51 9.11 -30.41
C LEU A 384 10.22 7.80 -30.04
N CYS A 385 10.94 7.78 -28.92
CA CYS A 385 11.68 6.62 -28.44
C CYS A 385 10.80 5.60 -27.69
N THR A 386 9.69 6.06 -27.10
CA THR A 386 8.57 5.21 -26.68
C THR A 386 7.73 4.80 -27.91
#